data_AF-A0A833GUC6-F1
#
_entry.id   AF-A0A833GUC6-F1
#
_cell.length_a   1.000
_cell.length_b   1.000
_cell.length_c   1.000
_cell.angle_alpha   90.00
_cell.angle_beta   90.00
_cell.angle_gamma   90.00
#
_symmetry.space_group_name_H-M   'P 1'
#
loop_
_entity.id
_entity.type
_entity.pdbx_description
1 polymer ?
#
loop_
_entity_poly.entity_id
_entity_poly.type
_entity_poly.pdbx_seq_one_letter_code
_entity_poly.pdbx_strand_id
1 'polypeptide(L)'
;MMRIDIDGAIRLHNHWRRQFINAFAGGDYADMPLSEHRSCTLAGVLRSATGAAVGSADFRQLIAMHDRFHWLANEIVDLAYNGQGDAADLLLPELNEASHQLVVELDKLRAYREA
;
A
#
# COMPACT_ATOMS: atom_id res chain seq x y z
N MET A 1 17.73 -13.51 9.73
CA MET A 1 16.98 -12.25 9.89
C MET A 1 16.39 -11.89 8.53
N MET A 2 15.07 -11.92 8.36
CA MET A 2 14.50 -11.54 7.06
C MET A 2 14.50 -10.01 6.98
N ARG A 3 15.47 -9.48 6.24
CA ARG A 3 15.66 -8.04 6.06
C ARG A 3 14.60 -7.55 5.08
N ILE A 4 13.77 -6.60 5.52
CA ILE A 4 12.77 -5.97 4.64
C ILE A 4 13.52 -5.30 3.47
N ASP A 5 13.15 -5.64 2.24
CA ASP A 5 13.58 -4.90 1.05
C ASP A 5 12.74 -3.63 0.91
N ILE A 6 13.20 -2.57 1.59
CA ILE A 6 12.54 -1.27 1.65
C ILE A 6 12.44 -0.66 0.24
N ASP A 7 13.51 -0.72 -0.55
CA ASP A 7 13.56 -0.15 -1.89
C ASP A 7 12.62 -0.89 -2.85
N GLY A 8 12.60 -2.23 -2.78
CA GLY A 8 11.65 -3.05 -3.53
C GLY A 8 10.20 -2.72 -3.15
N ALA A 9 9.89 -2.65 -1.86
CA ALA A 9 8.55 -2.31 -1.38
C ALA A 9 8.09 -0.92 -1.87
N ILE A 10 8.93 0.11 -1.74
CA ILE A 10 8.62 1.47 -2.20
C ILE A 10 8.36 1.49 -3.71
N ARG A 11 9.19 0.81 -4.52
CA ARG A 11 9.01 0.77 -5.97
C ARG A 11 7.70 0.10 -6.35
N LEU A 12 7.38 -1.05 -5.76
CA LEU A 12 6.18 -1.82 -6.06
C LEU A 12 4.90 -1.05 -5.73
N HIS A 13 4.79 -0.48 -4.53
CA HIS A 13 3.59 0.27 -4.13
C HIS A 13 3.41 1.54 -4.98
N ASN A 14 4.50 2.26 -5.30
CA ASN A 14 4.42 3.41 -6.19
C ASN A 14 4.00 3.05 -7.61
N HIS A 15 4.51 1.93 -8.14
CA HIS A 15 4.14 1.45 -9.46
C HIS A 15 2.66 1.10 -9.51
N TRP A 16 2.22 0.28 -8.55
CA TRP A 16 0.83 -0.14 -8.43
C TRP A 16 -0.12 1.05 -8.26
N ARG A 17 0.20 2.01 -7.36
CA ARG A 17 -0.63 3.21 -7.16
C ARG A 17 -0.85 3.98 -8.47
N ARG A 18 0.21 4.16 -9.27
CA ARG A 18 0.10 4.88 -10.55
C ARG A 18 -0.79 4.13 -11.54
N GLN A 19 -0.62 2.81 -11.66
CA GLN A 19 -1.47 1.98 -12.51
C GLN A 19 -2.94 2.07 -12.06
N PHE A 20 -3.17 1.93 -10.76
CA PHE A 20 -4.49 1.99 -10.14
C PHE A 20 -5.20 3.32 -10.45
N ILE A 21 -4.59 4.46 -10.12
CA ILE A 21 -5.19 5.78 -10.36
C ILE A 21 -5.43 6.03 -11.85
N ASN A 22 -4.50 5.64 -12.72
CA ASN A 22 -4.63 5.86 -14.16
C ASN A 22 -5.80 5.06 -14.77
N ALA A 23 -6.08 3.85 -14.29
CA ALA A 23 -7.21 3.08 -14.78
C ALA A 23 -8.56 3.69 -14.39
N PHE A 24 -8.65 4.25 -13.18
CA PHE A 24 -9.85 4.99 -12.76
C PHE A 24 -10.07 6.24 -13.62
N ALA A 25 -9.00 6.99 -13.93
CA ALA A 25 -9.09 8.14 -14.83
C ALA A 25 -9.47 7.76 -16.28
N GLY A 26 -9.14 6.55 -16.72
CA GLY A 26 -9.45 6.05 -18.07
C GLY A 26 -10.82 5.37 -18.20
N GLY A 27 -11.56 5.17 -17.11
CA GLY A 27 -12.81 4.40 -17.09
C GLY A 27 -12.62 2.90 -17.32
N ASP A 28 -11.38 2.40 -17.30
CA ASP A 28 -10.98 1.04 -17.68
C ASP A 28 -10.83 0.12 -16.43
N TYR A 29 -11.60 0.42 -15.39
CA TYR A 29 -11.43 -0.25 -14.09
C TYR A 29 -11.91 -1.70 -14.09
N ALA A 30 -12.87 -2.04 -14.97
CA ALA A 30 -13.47 -3.37 -15.06
C ALA A 30 -12.51 -4.42 -15.68
N ASP A 31 -11.60 -3.98 -16.56
CA ASP A 31 -10.68 -4.87 -17.28
C ASP A 31 -9.27 -4.92 -16.65
N MET A 32 -9.03 -4.17 -15.56
CA MET A 32 -7.73 -4.17 -14.90
C MET A 32 -7.54 -5.40 -14.00
N PRO A 33 -6.42 -6.15 -14.15
CA PRO A 33 -6.03 -7.17 -13.19
C PRO A 33 -5.53 -6.51 -11.91
N LEU A 34 -6.46 -6.07 -11.07
CA LEU A 34 -6.22 -5.55 -9.72
C LEU A 34 -5.59 -6.60 -8.78
N SER A 35 -5.42 -7.83 -9.26
CA SER A 35 -4.84 -8.98 -8.55
C SER A 35 -3.50 -8.70 -7.86
N GLU A 36 -2.72 -7.72 -8.34
CA GLU A 36 -1.38 -7.49 -7.79
C GLU A 36 -1.39 -6.96 -6.34
N HIS A 37 -2.37 -6.16 -5.90
CA HIS A 37 -2.37 -5.69 -4.50
C HIS A 37 -2.73 -6.80 -3.51
N ARG A 38 -3.59 -7.75 -3.91
CA ARG A 38 -3.90 -8.95 -3.10
C ARG A 38 -2.71 -9.89 -3.00
N SER A 39 -1.77 -9.78 -3.94
CA SER A 39 -0.49 -10.50 -3.93
C SER A 39 0.65 -9.73 -3.24
N CYS A 40 0.35 -8.65 -2.50
CA CYS A 40 1.36 -7.85 -1.81
C CYS A 40 2.26 -8.72 -0.91
N THR A 41 3.53 -8.80 -1.27
CA THR A 41 4.52 -9.61 -0.54
C THR A 41 4.99 -8.92 0.74
N LEU A 42 4.85 -7.59 0.84
CA LEU A 42 5.25 -6.82 2.03
C LEU A 42 4.47 -7.28 3.26
N ALA A 43 3.18 -7.58 3.15
CA ALA A 43 2.39 -8.09 4.27
C ALA A 43 2.96 -9.37 4.87
N GLY A 44 3.42 -10.30 4.02
CA GLY A 44 4.10 -11.52 4.46
C GLY A 44 5.44 -11.22 5.12
N VAL A 45 6.20 -10.30 4.54
CA VAL A 45 7.49 -9.87 5.09
C VAL A 45 7.33 -9.21 6.47
N LEU A 46 6.33 -8.34 6.66
CA LEU A 46 6.05 -7.68 7.94
C LEU A 46 5.65 -8.69 9.02
N ARG A 47 4.81 -9.69 8.70
CA ARG A 47 4.44 -10.75 9.65
C ARG A 47 5.62 -11.63 10.09
N SER A 48 6.58 -11.84 9.19
CA SER A 48 7.77 -12.65 9.45
C SER A 48 8.99 -11.82 9.85
N ALA A 49 8.85 -10.50 10.00
CA ALA A 49 9.93 -9.63 10.42
C ALA A 49 10.35 -9.95 11.85
N THR A 50 11.65 -9.93 12.11
CA THR A 50 12.24 -10.11 13.44
C THR A 50 13.32 -9.05 13.67
N GLY A 51 13.57 -8.69 14.93
CA GLY A 51 14.60 -7.72 15.31
C GLY A 51 14.08 -6.50 16.06
N ALA A 52 14.97 -5.54 16.31
CA ALA A 52 14.71 -4.38 17.16
C ALA A 52 13.55 -3.50 16.67
N ALA A 53 13.33 -3.44 15.35
CA ALA A 53 12.25 -2.65 14.76
C ALA A 53 10.85 -3.17 15.13
N VAL A 54 10.64 -4.48 15.31
CA VAL A 54 9.30 -5.09 15.43
C VAL A 54 8.51 -4.57 16.66
N GLY A 55 9.20 -4.18 17.73
CA GLY A 55 8.58 -3.60 18.92
C GLY A 55 8.42 -2.07 18.88
N SER A 56 8.96 -1.40 17.86
CA SER A 56 8.98 0.06 17.76
C SER A 56 7.61 0.65 17.42
N ALA A 57 7.43 1.93 17.75
CA ALA A 57 6.25 2.68 17.32
C ALA A 57 6.22 2.82 15.78
N ASP A 58 7.37 3.03 15.14
CA ASP A 58 7.49 3.18 13.69
C ASP A 58 7.03 1.90 12.95
N PHE A 59 7.38 0.72 13.46
CA PHE A 59 6.93 -0.54 12.84
C PHE A 59 5.41 -0.77 12.98
N ARG A 60 4.83 -0.40 14.14
CA ARG A 60 3.37 -0.43 14.30
C ARG A 60 2.66 0.57 13.37
N GLN A 61 3.24 1.76 13.23
CA GLN A 61 2.72 2.78 12.33
C GLN A 61 2.77 2.32 10.88
N LEU A 62 3.87 1.69 10.46
CA LEU A 62 4.00 1.09 9.13
C LEU A 62 2.89 0.06 8.85
N ILE A 63 2.63 -0.86 9.79
CA ILE A 63 1.55 -1.85 9.64
C ILE A 63 0.21 -1.15 9.47
N ALA A 64 -0.09 -0.16 10.32
CA ALA A 64 -1.35 0.57 10.24
C ALA A 64 -1.52 1.32 8.91
N MET A 65 -0.46 1.93 8.38
CA MET A 65 -0.50 2.63 7.08
C MET A 65 -0.63 1.66 5.91
N HIS A 66 0.06 0.52 5.96
CA HIS A 66 -0.08 -0.54 4.98
C HIS A 66 -1.53 -1.08 4.93
N ASP A 67 -2.12 -1.36 6.09
CA ASP A 67 -3.48 -1.89 6.16
C ASP A 67 -4.51 -0.85 5.70
N ARG A 68 -4.34 0.43 6.06
CA ARG A 68 -5.17 1.53 5.56
C ARG A 68 -5.11 1.63 4.04
N PHE A 69 -3.91 1.57 3.46
CA PHE A 69 -3.71 1.64 2.02
C PHE A 69 -4.45 0.52 1.30
N HIS A 70 -4.32 -0.71 1.77
CA HIS A 70 -5.03 -1.86 1.18
C HIS A 70 -6.54 -1.83 1.42
N TRP A 71 -7.00 -1.32 2.57
CA TRP A 71 -8.42 -1.13 2.84
C TRP A 71 -9.02 -0.13 1.85
N LEU A 72 -8.41 1.04 1.66
CA LEU A 72 -8.87 2.05 0.68
C LEU A 72 -8.93 1.46 -0.73
N ALA A 73 -7.89 0.71 -1.14
CA ALA A 73 -7.87 0.05 -2.44
C ALA A 73 -9.04 -0.93 -2.62
N ASN A 74 -9.36 -1.73 -1.61
CA ASN A 74 -10.51 -2.64 -1.67
C ASN A 74 -11.84 -1.87 -1.72
N GLU A 75 -11.98 -0.83 -0.90
CA GLU A 75 -13.23 -0.06 -0.83
C GLU A 75 -13.53 0.65 -2.15
N ILE A 76 -12.51 1.26 -2.77
CA ILE A 76 -12.61 1.88 -4.09
C ILE A 76 -13.08 0.88 -5.14
N VAL A 77 -12.49 -0.32 -5.13
CA VAL A 77 -12.81 -1.39 -6.07
C VAL A 77 -14.24 -1.90 -5.86
N ASP A 78 -14.64 -2.11 -4.60
CA ASP A 78 -15.98 -2.59 -4.26
C ASP A 78 -17.03 -1.54 -4.65
N LEU A 79 -16.80 -0.26 -4.38
CA LEU A 79 -17.69 0.83 -4.84
C LEU A 79 -17.81 0.85 -6.37
N ALA A 80 -16.69 0.74 -7.09
CA ALA A 80 -16.68 0.75 -8.54
C ALA A 80 -17.43 -0.45 -9.15
N TYR A 81 -17.25 -1.65 -8.59
CA TYR A 81 -17.98 -2.84 -9.01
C TYR A 81 -19.48 -2.76 -8.76
N ASN A 82 -19.90 -2.04 -7.70
CA ASN A 82 -21.31 -1.82 -7.40
C ASN A 82 -21.92 -0.60 -8.13
N GLY A 83 -21.21 -0.03 -9.11
CA GLY A 83 -21.69 1.09 -9.91
C GLY A 83 -21.65 2.45 -9.19
N GLN A 84 -20.93 2.53 -8.07
CA GLN A 84 -20.78 3.74 -7.26
C GLN A 84 -19.48 4.48 -7.60
N GLY A 85 -19.24 4.74 -8.89
CA GLY A 85 -18.01 5.38 -9.40
C GLY A 85 -17.70 6.72 -8.74
N ASP A 86 -18.69 7.60 -8.59
CA ASP A 86 -18.51 8.91 -7.95
C ASP A 86 -18.00 8.79 -6.50
N ALA A 87 -18.47 7.76 -5.76
CA ALA A 87 -18.02 7.51 -4.40
C ALA A 87 -16.60 6.93 -4.37
N ALA A 88 -16.26 6.08 -5.35
CA ALA A 88 -14.91 5.55 -5.53
C ALA A 88 -13.91 6.69 -5.83
N ASP A 89 -14.29 7.65 -6.67
CA ASP A 89 -13.45 8.80 -7.04
C ASP A 89 -13.11 9.69 -5.85
N LEU A 90 -14.03 9.84 -4.88
CA LEU A 90 -13.77 10.60 -3.65
C LEU A 90 -12.67 9.98 -2.78
N LEU A 91 -12.42 8.67 -2.90
CA LEU A 91 -11.41 7.95 -2.12
C LEU A 91 -10.05 7.89 -2.83
N LEU A 92 -9.97 8.19 -4.14
CA LEU A 92 -8.70 8.19 -4.89
C LEU A 92 -7.64 9.13 -4.28
N PRO A 93 -7.96 10.37 -3.85
CA PRO A 93 -7.00 11.23 -3.16
C PRO A 93 -6.53 10.64 -1.82
N GLU A 94 -7.41 9.95 -1.09
CA GLU A 94 -7.04 9.31 0.18
C GLU A 94 -6.09 8.13 -0.03
N LEU A 95 -6.34 7.30 -1.05
CA LEU A 95 -5.42 6.21 -1.44
C LEU A 95 -4.05 6.78 -1.83
N ASN A 96 -4.06 7.87 -2.60
CA ASN A 96 -2.85 8.54 -3.05
C ASN A 96 -2.00 9.03 -1.87
N GLU A 97 -2.65 9.66 -0.89
CA GLU A 97 -1.99 10.12 0.33
C GLU A 97 -1.50 8.95 1.20
N ALA A 98 -2.32 7.92 1.40
CA ALA A 98 -1.93 6.72 2.15
C ALA A 98 -0.71 6.03 1.53
N SER A 99 -0.59 6.03 0.19
CA SER A 99 0.60 5.54 -0.49
C SER A 99 1.85 6.37 -0.19
N HIS A 100 1.74 7.70 -0.13
CA HIS A 100 2.88 8.56 0.23
C HIS A 100 3.30 8.34 1.68
N GLN A 101 2.33 8.24 2.59
CA GLN A 101 2.58 7.97 4.01
C GLN A 101 3.24 6.60 4.21
N LEU A 102 2.79 5.57 3.49
CA LEU A 102 3.42 4.25 3.51
C LEU A 102 4.90 4.31 3.11
N VAL A 103 5.26 5.11 2.10
CA VAL A 103 6.65 5.31 1.68
C VAL A 103 7.46 5.99 2.79
N VAL A 104 6.91 7.00 3.45
CA VAL A 104 7.57 7.67 4.58
C VAL A 104 7.84 6.70 5.73
N GLU A 105 6.86 5.88 6.11
CA GLU A 105 7.03 4.89 7.18
C GLU A 105 8.04 3.78 6.81
N LEU A 106 8.05 3.35 5.55
CA LEU A 106 9.07 2.42 5.03
C LEU A 106 10.47 3.02 5.10
N ASP A 107 10.61 4.32 4.83
CA ASP A 107 11.91 5.01 4.86
C ASP A 107 12.46 5.15 6.28
N LYS A 108 11.60 5.40 7.28
CA LYS A 108 11.99 5.42 8.71
C LYS A 108 12.64 4.12 9.16
N LEU A 109 12.21 2.97 8.63
CA LEU A 109 12.82 1.68 8.94
C LEU A 109 14.28 1.55 8.50
N ARG A 110 14.78 2.43 7.63
CA ARG A 110 16.21 2.46 7.28
C ARG A 110 17.07 2.80 8.49
N ALA A 111 16.60 3.64 9.41
CA ALA A 111 17.32 4.00 10.64
C ALA A 111 17.61 2.77 11.52
N TYR A 112 16.75 1.74 11.48
CA TYR A 112 16.92 0.49 12.22
C TYR A 112 17.83 -0.53 11.52
N ARG A 113 18.32 -0.26 10.30
CA ARG A 113 19.29 -1.14 9.60
C ARG A 113 20.73 -0.84 10.00
N GLU A 114 20.98 0.32 10.58
CA GLU A 114 22.31 0.82 10.96
C GLU A 114 22.56 0.79 12.48
N ALA A 115 21.53 0.46 13.26
CA ALA A 115 21.57 0.27 14.72
C ALA A 115 21.69 -1.21 15.09
#